data_AF-A0A2A5X528-F1
#
_entry.id   AF-A0A2A5X528-F1
#
_cell.length_a   1.000
_cell.length_b   1.000
_cell.length_c   1.000
_cell.angle_alpha   90.00
_cell.angle_beta   90.00
_cell.angle_gamma   90.00
#
_symmetry.space_group_name_H-M   'P 1'
#
loop_
_entity.id
_entity.type
_entity.pdbx_description
1 polymer ?
#
loop_
_entity_poly.entity_id
_entity_poly.type
_entity_poly.pdbx_seq_one_letter_code
_entity_poly.pdbx_strand_id
1 'polypeptide(L)'
;MRKILKEDRVDYKNYKFGYTFNTVLEESDSVEEAFKSGFLPYTGDLNNYKEVYYLARSIRINLKGYERLSENKRVIKKIKSSYSITVEEFDKDDFSHNNEFLNFALRYSRERFTNEPLSEKRLQLIIKRNNYNKIFVFKS
;
A
#
# COMPACT_ATOMS: atom_id res chain seq x y z
N MET A 1 4.68 8.37 -17.87
CA MET A 1 4.61 6.99 -17.37
C MET A 1 5.02 6.01 -18.48
N ARG A 2 6.11 5.27 -18.32
CA ARG A 2 6.53 4.27 -19.32
C ARG A 2 5.82 2.94 -19.09
N LYS A 3 4.91 2.58 -20.00
CA LYS A 3 4.15 1.33 -19.95
C LYS A 3 5.00 0.16 -20.43
N ILE A 4 4.91 -0.96 -19.72
CA ILE A 4 5.56 -2.23 -20.06
C ILE A 4 4.44 -3.26 -20.20
N LEU A 5 4.28 -3.74 -21.43
CA LEU A 5 3.46 -4.90 -21.76
C LEU A 5 4.38 -6.11 -21.80
N LYS A 6 4.10 -7.10 -20.97
CA LYS A 6 4.82 -8.36 -21.01
C LYS A 6 3.84 -9.53 -20.99
N GLU A 7 4.01 -10.42 -21.95
CA GLU A 7 3.44 -11.75 -21.94
C GLU A 7 4.46 -12.72 -21.33
N ASP A 8 4.05 -13.44 -20.30
CA ASP A 8 4.92 -14.37 -19.58
C ASP A 8 4.09 -15.48 -18.91
N ARG A 9 4.74 -16.49 -18.34
CA ARG A 9 4.05 -17.44 -17.47
C ARG A 9 3.57 -16.75 -16.20
N VAL A 10 2.48 -17.25 -15.63
CA VAL A 10 1.97 -16.77 -14.35
C VAL A 10 2.99 -17.10 -13.25
N ASP A 11 3.37 -16.08 -12.49
CA ASP A 11 4.24 -16.15 -11.33
C ASP A 11 3.61 -15.33 -10.20
N TYR A 12 2.80 -16.02 -9.39
CA TYR A 12 2.08 -15.42 -8.26
C TYR A 12 3.03 -14.86 -7.20
N LYS A 13 4.22 -15.45 -7.05
CA LYS A 13 5.22 -15.00 -6.07
C LYS A 13 5.67 -13.57 -6.39
N ASN A 14 5.88 -13.28 -7.69
CA ASN A 14 6.27 -11.95 -8.14
C ASN A 14 5.09 -11.12 -8.67
N TYR A 15 3.86 -11.54 -8.42
CA TYR A 15 2.64 -10.86 -8.88
C TYR A 15 2.63 -10.61 -10.40
N LYS A 16 3.17 -11.56 -11.18
CA LYS A 16 3.17 -11.54 -12.65
C LYS A 16 2.08 -12.46 -13.17
N PHE A 17 1.24 -11.93 -14.05
CA PHE A 17 0.17 -12.66 -14.73
C PHE A 17 0.48 -12.77 -16.22
N GLY A 18 -0.24 -13.68 -16.90
CA GLY A 18 -0.05 -13.94 -18.34
C GLY A 18 -0.07 -12.71 -19.22
N TYR A 19 -0.89 -11.72 -18.87
CA TYR A 19 -0.97 -10.41 -19.51
C TYR A 19 -0.84 -9.33 -18.43
N THR A 20 0.40 -8.97 -18.09
CA THR A 20 0.65 -7.96 -17.06
C THR A 20 0.91 -6.62 -17.71
N PHE A 21 0.09 -5.64 -17.33
CA PHE A 21 0.37 -4.22 -17.58
C PHE A 21 1.14 -3.65 -16.40
N ASN A 22 2.40 -3.32 -16.61
CA ASN A 22 3.22 -2.62 -15.64
C ASN A 22 3.50 -1.20 -16.12
N THR A 23 3.88 -0.34 -15.19
CA THR A 23 4.46 0.96 -15.51
C THR A 23 5.67 1.23 -14.63
N VAL A 24 6.62 1.97 -15.18
CA VAL A 24 7.70 2.60 -14.42
C VAL A 24 7.44 4.10 -14.48
N LEU A 25 7.39 4.74 -13.31
CA LEU A 25 7.30 6.19 -13.22
C LEU A 25 8.71 6.77 -13.45
N GLU A 26 8.78 7.73 -14.36
CA GLU A 26 9.95 8.57 -14.57
C GLU A 26 9.87 9.79 -13.61
N GLU A 27 10.94 10.58 -13.47
CA GLU A 27 11.00 11.67 -12.47
C GLU A 27 9.88 12.71 -12.58
N SER A 28 9.39 12.97 -13.80
CA SER A 28 8.30 13.91 -14.05
C SER A 28 6.90 13.32 -13.85
N ASP A 29 6.78 12.01 -13.61
CA ASP A 29 5.50 11.33 -13.47
C ASP A 29 4.94 11.43 -12.04
N SER A 30 3.62 11.53 -11.93
CA SER A 30 2.93 11.59 -10.64
C SER A 30 2.52 10.20 -10.14
N VAL A 31 2.79 9.94 -8.85
CA VAL A 31 2.31 8.75 -8.14
C VAL A 31 0.78 8.74 -8.06
N GLU A 32 0.16 9.91 -7.88
CA GLU A 32 -1.29 10.09 -7.85
C GLU A 32 -1.94 9.71 -9.18
N GLU A 33 -1.31 10.06 -10.30
CA GLU A 33 -1.79 9.68 -11.63
C GLU A 33 -1.73 8.16 -11.83
N ALA A 34 -0.66 7.52 -11.36
CA ALA A 34 -0.52 6.06 -11.37
C ALA A 34 -1.65 5.40 -10.58
N PHE A 35 -1.89 5.85 -9.34
CA PHE A 35 -2.97 5.35 -8.51
C PHE A 35 -4.35 5.57 -9.14
N LYS A 36 -4.61 6.75 -9.71
CA LYS A 36 -5.86 7.06 -10.42
C LYS A 36 -6.06 6.14 -11.63
N SER A 37 -4.99 5.78 -12.31
CA SER A 37 -4.99 4.94 -13.51
C SER A 37 -5.08 3.43 -13.22
N GLY A 38 -5.21 3.02 -11.97
CA GLY A 38 -5.37 1.61 -11.64
C GLY A 38 -4.10 0.91 -11.15
N PHE A 39 -2.96 1.59 -11.14
CA PHE A 39 -1.68 0.99 -10.77
C PHE A 39 -1.51 0.92 -9.25
N LEU A 40 -0.82 -0.11 -8.78
CA LEU A 40 -0.39 -0.29 -7.40
C LEU A 40 1.12 -0.55 -7.34
N PRO A 41 1.84 -0.09 -6.30
CA PRO A 41 3.28 -0.23 -6.21
C PRO A 41 3.70 -1.69 -6.15
N TYR A 42 4.74 -2.03 -6.92
CA TYR A 42 5.41 -3.31 -6.83
C TYR A 42 6.70 -3.18 -6.03
N THR A 43 6.81 -3.93 -4.93
CA THR A 43 7.98 -3.93 -4.03
C THR A 43 8.59 -5.33 -3.87
N GLY A 44 8.32 -6.25 -4.80
CA GLY A 44 8.82 -7.63 -4.72
C GLY A 44 10.30 -7.74 -5.12
N ASP A 45 10.78 -6.82 -5.96
CA ASP A 45 12.19 -6.74 -6.36
C ASP A 45 12.95 -5.81 -5.41
N LEU A 46 13.69 -6.40 -4.48
CA LEU A 46 14.43 -5.67 -3.44
C LEU A 46 15.65 -4.91 -3.97
N ASN A 47 16.11 -5.23 -5.19
CA ASN A 47 17.26 -4.58 -5.80
C ASN A 47 16.84 -3.41 -6.71
N ASN A 48 15.53 -3.16 -6.83
CA ASN A 48 14.98 -2.15 -7.72
C ASN A 48 14.37 -1.00 -6.93
N TYR A 49 15.07 0.13 -6.95
CA TYR A 49 14.64 1.37 -6.32
C TYR A 49 13.75 2.24 -7.23
N LYS A 50 13.47 1.79 -8.46
CA LYS A 50 12.59 2.53 -9.37
C LYS A 50 11.15 2.43 -8.89
N GLU A 51 10.38 3.44 -9.28
CA GLU A 51 8.95 3.51 -9.05
C GLU A 51 8.19 2.58 -10.02
N VAL A 52 8.29 1.27 -9.79
CA VAL A 52 7.60 0.22 -10.55
C VAL A 52 6.23 -0.07 -9.96
N TYR A 53 5.22 -0.17 -10.82
CA TYR A 53 3.83 -0.46 -10.47
C TYR A 53 3.21 -1.48 -11.41
N TYR A 54 2.23 -2.23 -10.92
CA TYR A 54 1.41 -3.15 -11.70
C TYR A 54 -0.03 -2.67 -11.76
N LEU A 55 -0.72 -2.92 -12.87
CA LEU A 55 -2.14 -2.62 -13.01
C LEU A 55 -2.95 -3.62 -12.17
N ALA A 56 -3.59 -3.13 -11.12
CA ALA A 56 -4.41 -3.96 -10.26
C ALA A 56 -5.71 -4.37 -10.96
N ARG A 57 -6.13 -5.62 -10.77
CA ARG A 57 -7.41 -6.15 -11.29
C ARG A 57 -8.56 -6.04 -10.28
N SER A 58 -8.37 -5.26 -9.21
CA SER A 58 -9.38 -5.06 -8.18
C SER A 58 -10.47 -4.10 -8.63
N ILE A 59 -11.69 -4.29 -8.11
CA ILE A 59 -12.76 -3.31 -8.22
C ILE A 59 -12.36 -2.08 -7.40
N ARG A 60 -12.53 -0.89 -7.98
CA ARG A 60 -12.23 0.39 -7.34
C ARG A 60 -13.52 1.12 -7.03
N ILE A 61 -13.60 1.73 -5.85
CA ILE A 61 -14.75 2.52 -5.42
C ILE A 61 -14.38 4.00 -5.52
N ASN A 62 -15.19 4.79 -6.22
CA ASN A 62 -15.04 6.24 -6.24
C ASN A 62 -15.53 6.83 -4.92
N LEU A 63 -14.60 7.19 -4.03
CA LEU A 63 -14.93 7.75 -2.72
C LEU A 63 -15.69 9.07 -2.80
N LYS A 64 -15.54 9.86 -3.88
CA LYS A 64 -16.29 11.12 -4.04
C LYS A 64 -17.80 10.89 -4.18
N GLY A 65 -18.20 9.74 -4.73
CA GLY A 65 -19.60 9.34 -4.87
C GLY A 65 -20.02 8.23 -3.92
N TYR A 66 -19.16 7.88 -2.95
CA TYR A 66 -19.46 6.81 -2.01
C TYR A 66 -20.37 7.32 -0.90
N GLU A 67 -21.57 6.77 -0.84
CA GLU A 67 -22.51 7.00 0.26
C GLU A 67 -22.62 5.76 1.15
N ARG A 68 -22.58 5.99 2.46
CA ARG A 68 -22.73 4.91 3.45
C ARG A 68 -24.17 4.48 3.56
N LEU A 69 -24.41 3.17 3.50
CA LEU A 69 -25.71 2.58 3.77
C LEU A 69 -26.06 2.66 5.26
N SER A 70 -27.34 2.44 5.60
CA SER A 70 -27.83 2.36 6.98
C SER A 70 -27.02 1.36 7.81
N GLU A 71 -26.70 0.19 7.24
CA GLU A 71 -25.88 -0.83 7.88
C GLU A 71 -24.46 -0.34 8.20
N ASN A 72 -23.79 0.36 7.28
CA ASN A 72 -22.47 0.93 7.54
C ASN A 72 -22.53 1.94 8.70
N LYS A 73 -23.57 2.80 8.73
CA LYS A 73 -23.76 3.79 9.79
C LYS A 73 -23.97 3.11 11.16
N ARG A 74 -24.75 2.02 11.21
CA ARG A 74 -25.00 1.25 12.43
C ARG A 74 -23.73 0.60 12.98
N VAL A 75 -22.92 -0.01 12.11
CA VAL A 75 -21.62 -0.60 12.50
C VAL A 75 -20.69 0.47 13.08
N ILE A 76 -20.55 1.61 12.39
CA ILE A 76 -19.70 2.71 12.87
C ILE A 76 -20.16 3.23 14.24
N LYS A 77 -21.48 3.41 14.42
CA LYS A 77 -22.03 3.85 15.71
C LYS A 77 -21.69 2.87 16.84
N LYS A 78 -21.85 1.57 16.59
CA LYS A 78 -21.52 0.52 17.57
C LYS A 78 -20.04 0.56 17.95
N ILE A 79 -19.14 0.63 16.97
CA ILE A 79 -17.70 0.70 17.24
C ILE A 79 -17.36 1.97 18.04
N LYS A 80 -17.88 3.14 17.64
CA LYS A 80 -17.65 4.39 18.37
C LYS A 80 -18.18 4.37 19.81
N SER A 81 -19.29 3.67 20.07
CA SER A 81 -19.82 3.54 21.44
C SER A 81 -19.06 2.52 22.28
N SER A 82 -18.36 1.57 21.67
CA SER A 82 -17.69 0.47 22.36
C SER A 82 -16.19 0.68 22.54
N TYR A 83 -15.58 1.53 21.73
CA TYR A 83 -14.13 1.73 21.73
C TYR A 83 -13.77 3.22 21.64
N SER A 84 -12.86 3.65 22.50
CA SER A 84 -12.29 5.01 22.51
C SER A 84 -11.05 5.08 21.61
N ILE A 85 -11.22 4.76 20.32
CA ILE A 85 -10.10 4.81 19.36
C ILE A 85 -9.86 6.25 18.95
N THR A 86 -8.66 6.75 19.21
CA THR A 86 -8.15 8.01 18.67
C THR A 86 -7.17 7.73 17.54
N VAL A 87 -7.09 8.64 16.58
CA VAL A 87 -6.20 8.53 15.42
C VAL A 87 -5.36 9.79 15.32
N GLU A 88 -4.06 9.61 15.31
CA GLU A 88 -3.10 10.66 14.99
C GLU A 88 -2.62 10.47 13.56
N GLU A 89 -2.57 11.56 12.81
CA GLU A 89 -2.06 11.60 11.44
C GLU A 89 -0.70 12.30 11.42
N PHE A 90 0.26 11.69 10.73
CA PHE A 90 1.58 12.24 10.52
C PHE A 90 1.86 12.29 9.01
N ASP A 91 2.52 13.36 8.57
CA ASP A 91 3.22 13.32 7.29
C ASP A 91 4.37 12.32 7.36
N LYS A 92 4.64 11.66 6.23
CA LYS A 92 5.69 10.65 6.13
C LYS A 92 7.04 11.21 6.59
N ASP A 93 7.37 12.41 6.14
CA ASP A 93 8.67 13.03 6.41
C ASP A 93 8.82 13.48 7.87
N ASP A 94 7.71 13.73 8.56
CA ASP A 94 7.68 14.12 9.97
C ASP A 94 7.64 12.92 10.93
N PHE A 95 7.36 11.72 10.42
CA PHE A 95 7.24 10.52 11.23
C PHE A 95 8.59 9.84 11.48
N SER A 96 8.88 9.55 12.73
CA SER A 96 10.11 8.85 13.14
C SER A 96 10.07 7.36 12.77
N HIS A 97 10.72 7.00 11.67
CA HIS A 97 10.93 5.62 11.21
C HIS A 97 12.09 4.93 11.97
N ASN A 98 12.08 5.01 13.29
CA ASN A 98 13.13 4.46 14.16
C ASN A 98 13.05 2.92 14.30
N ASN A 99 14.02 2.35 15.03
CA ASN A 99 14.07 0.90 15.26
C ASN A 99 12.84 0.34 15.98
N GLU A 100 12.17 1.12 16.83
CA GLU A 100 10.94 0.69 17.51
C GLU A 100 9.81 0.48 16.49
N PHE A 101 9.59 1.45 15.59
CA PHE A 101 8.63 1.33 14.50
C PHE A 101 8.95 0.16 13.58
N LEU A 102 10.22 0.01 13.17
CA LEU A 102 10.64 -1.09 12.30
C LEU A 102 10.37 -2.45 12.95
N ASN A 103 10.72 -2.62 14.22
CA ASN A 103 10.47 -3.84 14.97
C ASN A 103 8.98 -4.13 15.13
N PHE A 104 8.17 -3.10 15.39
CA PHE A 104 6.72 -3.21 15.42
C PHE A 104 6.17 -3.73 14.09
N ALA A 105 6.52 -3.10 12.97
CA ALA A 105 6.03 -3.46 11.64
C ALA A 105 6.44 -4.89 11.24
N LEU A 106 7.70 -5.26 11.51
CA LEU A 106 8.20 -6.62 11.23
C LEU A 106 7.53 -7.67 12.12
N ARG A 107 7.33 -7.39 13.41
CA ARG A 107 6.61 -8.29 14.32
C ARG A 107 5.16 -8.48 13.87
N TYR A 108 4.44 -7.37 13.62
CA TYR A 108 3.07 -7.41 13.12
C TYR A 108 2.96 -8.25 11.85
N SER A 109 3.91 -8.05 10.92
CA SER A 109 3.94 -8.81 9.68
C SER A 109 4.14 -10.30 9.90
N ARG A 110 5.01 -10.72 10.84
CA ARG A 110 5.24 -12.14 11.15
C ARG A 110 4.01 -12.79 11.77
N GLU A 111 3.27 -12.06 12.59
CA GLU A 111 2.04 -12.55 13.24
C GLU A 111 0.89 -12.73 12.24
N ARG A 112 0.83 -11.90 11.17
CA ARG A 112 -0.29 -11.89 10.23
C ARG A 112 -0.04 -12.66 8.93
N PHE A 113 1.21 -12.75 8.46
CA PHE A 113 1.54 -13.37 7.18
C PHE A 113 2.41 -14.60 7.40
N THR A 114 1.81 -15.79 7.25
CA THR A 114 2.46 -17.08 7.53
C THR A 114 3.48 -17.50 6.48
N ASN A 115 3.29 -17.15 5.20
CA ASN A 115 4.11 -17.66 4.10
C ASN A 115 5.31 -16.76 3.77
N GLU A 116 5.05 -15.46 3.58
CA GLU A 116 6.08 -14.47 3.24
C GLU A 116 5.87 -13.21 4.08
N PRO A 117 6.34 -13.20 5.34
CA PRO A 117 6.35 -11.97 6.12
C PRO A 117 7.28 -10.93 5.49
N LEU A 118 6.96 -9.66 5.73
CA LEU A 118 7.74 -8.51 5.33
C LEU A 118 9.17 -8.64 5.87
N SER A 119 10.15 -8.59 4.96
CA SER A 119 11.56 -8.51 5.32
C SER A 119 11.94 -7.07 5.64
N GLU A 120 12.99 -6.91 6.44
CA GLU A 120 13.54 -5.59 6.77
C GLU A 120 13.93 -4.81 5.51
N LYS A 121 14.59 -5.48 4.55
CA LYS A 121 14.96 -4.87 3.26
C LYS A 121 13.74 -4.35 2.50
N ARG A 122 12.63 -5.10 2.51
CA ARG A 122 11.39 -4.68 1.84
C ARG A 122 10.71 -3.53 2.55
N LEU A 123 10.71 -3.53 3.89
CA LEU A 123 10.19 -2.40 4.68
C LEU A 123 10.98 -1.12 4.41
N GLN A 124 12.31 -1.21 4.40
CA GLN A 124 13.19 -0.09 4.07
C GLN A 124 12.95 0.43 2.64
N LEU A 125 12.73 -0.47 1.67
CA LEU A 125 12.36 -0.09 0.31
C LEU A 125 11.03 0.67 0.28
N ILE A 126 10.01 0.21 1.01
CA ILE A 126 8.71 0.90 1.11
C ILE A 126 8.92 2.30 1.67
N ILE A 127 9.64 2.43 2.79
CA ILE A 127 9.90 3.73 3.44
C ILE A 127 10.61 4.71 2.51
N LYS A 128 11.56 4.25 1.69
CA LYS A 128 12.29 5.11 0.75
C LYS A 128 11.47 5.57 -0.46
N ARG A 129 10.38 4.87 -0.80
CA ARG A 129 9.60 5.13 -2.01
C ARG A 129 8.52 6.18 -1.80
N ASN A 130 8.09 6.83 -2.89
CA ASN A 130 7.11 7.92 -2.86
C ASN A 130 5.66 7.43 -2.85
N ASN A 131 5.46 6.12 -2.66
CA ASN A 131 4.16 5.46 -2.79
C ASN A 131 3.23 5.62 -1.58
N TYR A 132 3.65 6.35 -0.54
CA TYR A 132 2.80 6.81 0.56
C TYR A 132 3.34 8.15 1.08
N ASN A 133 2.45 8.95 1.68
CA ASN A 133 2.77 10.29 2.21
C ASN A 133 2.22 10.53 3.62
N LYS A 134 1.34 9.67 4.13
CA LYS A 134 0.71 9.79 5.45
C LYS A 134 0.84 8.51 6.25
N ILE A 135 0.93 8.65 7.57
CA ILE A 135 0.94 7.57 8.54
C ILE A 135 -0.15 7.83 9.58
N PHE A 136 -0.97 6.81 9.84
CA PHE A 136 -2.03 6.87 10.84
C PHE A 136 -1.68 6.00 12.03
N VAL A 137 -1.62 6.59 13.22
CA VAL A 137 -1.38 5.90 14.48
C VAL A 137 -2.70 5.80 15.25
N PHE A 138 -3.17 4.58 15.45
CA PHE A 138 -4.39 4.28 16.19
C PHE A 138 -4.05 4.02 17.66
N LYS A 139 -4.68 4.75 18.57
CA LYS A 139 -4.54 4.58 20.03
C LYS A 139 -5.89 4.21 20.61
N SER A 140 -5.93 3.21 21.49
CA SER A 140 -7.13 2.71 22.17
C SER A 140 -6.94 2.66 23.66
#